data_AF-A0A918XIH3-F1
#
_entry.id   AF-A0A918XIH3-F1
#
_cell.length_a   1.000
_cell.length_b   1.000
_cell.length_c   1.000
_cell.angle_alpha   90.00
_cell.angle_beta   90.00
_cell.angle_gamma   90.00
#
_symmetry.space_group_name_H-M   'P 1'
#
loop_
_entity.id
_entity.type
_entity.pdbx_description
1 polymer ?
#
loop_
_entity_poly.entity_id
_entity_poly.type
_entity_poly.pdbx_seq_one_letter_code
_entity_poly.pdbx_strand_id
1 'polypeptide(L)' 'MTLTVPLDQSILETVQKVRPDVACYCSEGYCGTCETGVLEGQPEHRGTLMSPEEHDEEGTTLICMGRSRSAKLVLEL' A
#
# COMPACT_ATOMS: atom_id res chain seq x y z
N MET A 1 -9.18 12.29 -1.17
CA MET A 1 -9.00 12.67 0.26
C MET A 1 -7.54 12.53 0.62
N THR A 2 -7.08 13.08 1.76
CA THR A 2 -5.69 12.95 2.20
C THR A 2 -5.67 12.43 3.64
N LEU A 3 -4.88 11.38 3.89
CA LEU A 3 -4.73 10.77 5.20
C LEU A 3 -3.26 10.85 5.62
N THR A 4 -3.02 11.09 6.90
CA THR A 4 -1.68 10.96 7.50
C THR A 4 -1.54 9.54 8.02
N VAL A 5 -0.52 8.82 7.58
CA VAL A 5 -0.20 7.46 8.04
C VAL A 5 0.81 7.55 9.19
N PRO A 6 0.44 7.18 10.43
CA PRO A 6 1.37 7.13 11.56
C PRO A 6 2.49 6.09 11.38
N LEU A 7 3.61 6.26 12.09
CA LEU A 7 4.74 5.33 12.02
C LEU A 7 4.40 3.91 12.51
N ASP A 8 3.44 3.81 13.42
CA ASP A 8 2.96 2.57 14.05
C ASP A 8 1.82 1.90 13.29
N GLN A 9 1.37 2.46 12.16
CA GLN A 9 0.25 1.92 11.37
C GLN A 9 0.64 1.75 9.92
N SER A 10 0.08 0.74 9.27
CA SER A 10 0.15 0.53 7.82
C SER A 10 -0.72 1.54 7.06
N ILE A 11 -0.50 1.62 5.75
CA ILE A 11 -1.40 2.38 4.85
C ILE A 11 -2.82 1.79 4.93
N LEU A 12 -2.95 0.46 4.88
CA LEU A 12 -4.23 -0.24 4.98
C LEU A 12 -5.01 0.15 6.25
N GLU A 13 -4.39 0.06 7.42
CA GLU A 13 -5.06 0.39 8.69
C GLU A 13 -5.55 1.84 8.73
N THR A 14 -4.79 2.75 8.14
CA THR A 14 -5.17 4.17 8.05
C THR A 14 -6.35 4.36 7.08
N VAL A 15 -6.31 3.68 5.93
CA VAL A 15 -7.35 3.76 4.90
C VAL A 15 -8.65 3.11 5.37
N GLN A 16 -8.60 1.95 6.03
CA GLN A 16 -9.80 1.21 6.47
C GLN A 16 -10.61 1.98 7.52
N LYS A 17 -10.03 2.96 8.22
CA LYS A 17 -10.77 3.88 9.11
C LYS A 17 -11.79 4.75 8.37
N VAL A 18 -11.58 4.98 7.07
CA VAL A 18 -12.46 5.81 6.22
C VAL A 18 -13.08 5.03 5.06
N ARG A 19 -12.48 3.90 4.66
CA ARG A 19 -12.92 2.99 3.60
C ARG A 19 -12.85 1.54 4.10
N PRO A 20 -13.77 1.13 4.97
CA PRO A 20 -13.75 -0.21 5.61
C PRO A 20 -13.96 -1.36 4.61
N ASP A 21 -14.38 -1.04 3.38
CA ASP A 21 -14.58 -1.95 2.26
C ASP A 21 -13.28 -2.40 1.57
N VAL A 22 -12.14 -1.75 1.85
CA VAL A 22 -10.85 -2.11 1.24
C VAL A 22 -10.42 -3.50 1.69
N ALA A 23 -10.36 -4.41 0.72
CA ALA A 23 -10.12 -5.82 0.96
C ALA A 23 -8.68 -6.09 1.43
N CYS A 24 -8.55 -6.96 2.42
CA CYS A 24 -7.29 -7.55 2.82
C CYS A 24 -7.55 -8.94 3.40
N TYR A 25 -6.66 -9.89 3.12
CA TYR A 25 -6.75 -11.25 3.65
C TYR A 25 -5.63 -11.55 4.64
N CYS A 26 -4.37 -11.53 4.20
CA CYS A 26 -3.25 -11.97 5.06
C CYS A 26 -2.69 -10.89 5.99
N SER A 27 -2.72 -9.61 5.59
CA SER A 27 -1.99 -8.53 6.25
C SER A 27 -0.48 -8.76 6.43
N GLU A 28 0.12 -9.67 5.65
CA GLU A 28 1.52 -10.08 5.74
C GLU A 28 2.30 -9.90 4.41
N GLY A 29 1.62 -9.45 3.34
CA GLY A 29 2.28 -9.08 2.08
C GLY A 29 2.58 -10.24 1.12
N TYR A 30 1.80 -11.33 1.15
CA TYR A 30 1.98 -12.46 0.21
C TYR A 30 0.74 -12.83 -0.62
N CYS A 31 -0.45 -12.32 -0.28
CA CYS A 31 -1.70 -12.78 -0.92
C CYS A 31 -2.21 -11.91 -2.08
N GLY A 32 -1.70 -10.68 -2.26
CA GLY A 32 -2.14 -9.76 -3.31
C GLY A 32 -3.51 -9.08 -3.13
N THR A 33 -4.36 -9.51 -2.18
CA THR A 33 -5.69 -8.90 -1.98
C THR A 33 -5.66 -7.39 -1.69
N CYS A 34 -4.60 -6.93 -1.03
CA CYS A 34 -4.39 -5.53 -0.65
C CYS A 34 -3.57 -4.74 -1.71
N GLU A 35 -3.43 -5.25 -2.93
CA GLU A 35 -2.70 -4.56 -3.99
C GLU A 35 -3.45 -3.31 -4.46
N THR A 36 -2.72 -2.24 -4.75
CA THR A 36 -3.29 -0.95 -5.12
C THR A 36 -2.37 -0.21 -6.08
N GLY A 37 -2.96 0.43 -7.09
CA GLY A 37 -2.22 1.25 -8.06
C GLY A 37 -1.63 2.52 -7.45
N VAL A 38 -0.42 2.88 -7.85
CA VAL A 38 0.32 4.07 -7.46
C VAL A 38 0.24 5.11 -8.58
N LEU A 39 -0.37 6.25 -8.29
CA LEU A 39 -0.53 7.36 -9.24
C LEU A 39 0.59 8.40 -9.12
N GLU A 40 1.17 8.58 -7.94
CA GLU A 40 2.26 9.52 -7.69
C GLU A 40 3.04 9.12 -6.42
N GLY A 41 4.35 9.33 -6.41
CA GLY A 41 5.23 9.04 -5.27
C GLY A 41 5.98 7.72 -5.41
N GLN A 42 6.81 7.41 -4.43
CA GLN A 42 7.60 6.17 -4.42
C GLN A 42 7.21 5.32 -3.21
N PRO A 43 6.54 4.18 -3.42
CA PRO A 43 6.22 3.24 -2.35
C PRO A 43 7.49 2.59 -1.77
N GLU A 44 7.39 2.15 -0.52
CA GLU A 44 8.33 1.22 0.08
C GLU A 44 7.70 -0.17 0.06
N HIS A 45 8.13 -0.98 -0.90
CA HIS A 45 7.63 -2.33 -1.08
C HIS A 45 8.07 -3.24 0.06
N ARG A 46 7.09 -3.91 0.67
CA ARG A 46 7.29 -4.94 1.70
C ARG A 46 6.33 -6.08 1.42
N GLY A 47 6.87 -7.29 1.35
CA GLY A 47 6.11 -8.47 0.99
C GLY A 47 6.97 -9.47 0.23
N THR A 48 6.35 -10.57 -0.15
CA THR A 48 7.00 -11.66 -0.90
C THR A 48 6.22 -12.07 -2.13
N LEU A 49 5.12 -11.37 -2.45
CA LEU A 49 4.34 -11.64 -3.65
C LEU A 49 5.15 -11.38 -4.93
N MET A 50 5.80 -10.23 -5.00
CA MET A 50 6.63 -9.78 -6.11
C MET A 50 7.88 -9.06 -5.58
N SER A 51 8.90 -8.95 -6.43
CA SER A 51 10.06 -8.11 -6.17
C SER A 51 9.67 -6.62 -6.16
N PRO A 52 10.45 -5.76 -5.47
CA PRO A 52 10.24 -4.31 -5.53
C PRO A 52 10.26 -3.76 -6.97
N GLU A 53 11.12 -4.32 -7.83
CA GLU A 53 11.24 -3.92 -9.23
C GLU A 53 9.99 -4.26 -10.03
N GLU A 54 9.45 -5.46 -9.87
CA GLU A 54 8.19 -5.87 -10.53
C GLU A 54 7.02 -4.97 -10.11
N HIS A 55 6.93 -4.63 -8.82
CA HIS A 55 5.91 -3.68 -8.33
C HIS A 55 6.07 -2.28 -8.93
N ASP A 56 7.31 -1.79 -9.05
CA ASP A 56 7.60 -0.49 -9.68
C ASP A 56 7.27 -0.50 -11.18
N GLU A 57 7.50 -1.61 -11.89
CA GLU A 57 7.15 -1.79 -13.29
C GLU A 57 5.63 -1.85 -13.51
N GLU A 58 4.89 -2.55 -12.65
CA GLU A 58 3.43 -2.60 -12.70
C GLU A 58 2.75 -1.34 -12.14
N GLY A 59 3.49 -0.52 -11.39
CA GLY A 59 2.96 0.67 -10.74
C GLY A 59 2.00 0.35 -9.61
N THR A 60 2.26 -0.71 -8.85
CA THR A 60 1.40 -1.17 -7.74
C THR A 60 2.16 -1.23 -6.41
N THR A 61 1.43 -1.33 -5.30
CA THR A 61 1.99 -1.62 -3.98
C THR A 61 0.99 -2.42 -3.14
N LEU A 62 1.50 -3.28 -2.25
CA LEU A 62 0.68 -3.95 -1.24
C LEU A 62 0.46 -3.03 -0.04
N ILE A 63 -0.70 -2.39 0.11
CA ILE A 63 -0.91 -1.36 1.14
C ILE A 63 -0.98 -1.91 2.58
N CYS A 64 -1.11 -3.22 2.74
CA CYS A 64 -1.12 -3.88 4.05
C CYS A 64 0.25 -3.90 4.73
N MET A 65 1.33 -3.85 3.94
CA MET A 65 2.70 -3.76 4.45
C MET A 65 3.46 -2.55 3.88
N GLY A 66 2.93 -1.94 2.82
CA GLY A 66 3.54 -0.84 2.10
C GLY A 66 3.68 0.42 2.95
N ARG A 67 4.80 1.11 2.74
CA ARG A 67 5.02 2.47 3.23
C ARG A 67 5.34 3.40 2.07
N SER A 68 5.78 4.61 2.38
CA SER A 68 6.17 5.61 1.38
C SER A 68 7.62 6.00 1.60
N ARG A 69 8.43 5.95 0.55
CA ARG A 69 9.79 6.52 0.51
C ARG A 69 9.76 8.00 0.17
N SER A 70 8.68 8.49 -0.45
CA SER A 70 8.41 9.90 -0.70
C SER A 70 7.60 10.53 0.44
N ALA A 71 7.56 11.87 0.49
CA ALA A 71 6.77 12.61 1.48
C ALA A 71 5.24 12.41 1.32
N LYS A 72 4.79 12.04 0.12
CA LYS A 72 3.40 11.76 -0.22
C LYS A 72 3.33 10.62 -1.23
N LEU A 73 2.31 9.78 -1.08
CA LEU A 73 1.93 8.73 -2.03
C LEU A 73 0.47 8.97 -2.44
N VAL A 74 0.17 8.89 -3.73
CA VAL A 74 -1.19 8.99 -4.28
C VAL A 74 -1.57 7.63 -4.83
N LEU A 75 -2.70 7.09 -4.36
CA LEU A 75 -3.14 5.73 -4.64
C LEU A 75 -4.54 5.74 -5.28
N GLU A 76 -4.80 4.74 -6.12
CA GLU A 76 -6.11 4.50 -6.74
C GLU A 76 -7.00 3.62 -5.83
N LEU A 77 -7.80 4.25 -4.96
CA LEU A 77 -8.65 3.61 -3.92
C LEU A 77 -10.08 4.15 -3.88
#